data_AF-A0A9Q3IYJ7-F1
#
_entry.id   AF-A0A9Q3IYJ7-F1
#
_cell.length_a   1.000
_cell.length_b   1.000
_cell.length_c   1.000
_cell.angle_alpha   90.00
_cell.angle_beta   90.00
_cell.angle_gamma   90.00
#
_symmetry.space_group_name_H-M   'P 1'
#
loop_
_entity.id
_entity.type
_entity.pdbx_description
1 polymer ?
#
loop_
_entity_poly.entity_id
_entity_poly.type
_entity_poly.pdbx_seq_one_letter_code
_entity_poly.pdbx_strand_id
1 'polypeptide(L)'
;MDWVTALPPGGDRNCNAFIVIVDRYSKTPVFLPFNKDDTAMYTSLLIWNRVISHTCVLKNMISDRDPTFKSVLWTNLHMLLGTTISFSIAYHPWTDGLEERIIQTLEEMIRRFSAYDLELEDSDGFTYVGYTLIPELGLAYNTYIHD
;
A
#
# COMPACT_ATOMS: atom_id res chain seq x y z
N MET A 1 6.09 4.57 1.56
CA MET A 1 5.10 3.50 1.82
C MET A 1 4.42 3.79 3.13
N ASP A 2 3.12 3.54 3.21
CA ASP A 2 2.29 3.90 4.37
C ASP A 2 1.18 2.88 4.62
N TRP A 3 0.58 2.93 5.82
CA TRP A 3 -0.46 2.04 6.29
C TRP A 3 -1.81 2.75 6.39
N VAL A 4 -2.77 2.31 5.57
CA VAL A 4 -4.17 2.71 5.73
C VAL A 4 -4.84 1.69 6.64
N THR A 5 -5.10 2.07 7.88
CA THR A 5 -5.69 1.19 8.91
C THR A 5 -7.10 1.63 9.32
N ALA A 6 -7.74 0.78 10.14
CA ALA A 6 -9.08 0.99 10.69
C ALA A 6 -10.18 1.04 9.63
N LEU A 7 -10.07 0.17 8.63
CA LEU A 7 -11.10 -0.04 7.64
C LEU A 7 -12.06 -1.15 8.11
N PRO A 8 -13.35 -1.07 7.74
CA PRO A 8 -14.26 -2.20 7.80
C PRO A 8 -13.59 -3.47 7.28
N PRO A 9 -13.65 -4.58 8.04
CA PRO A 9 -13.05 -5.82 7.58
C PRO A 9 -13.78 -6.34 6.34
N GLY A 10 -13.02 -6.77 5.33
CA GLY A 10 -13.58 -7.22 4.05
C GLY A 10 -12.83 -8.41 3.43
N GLY A 11 -13.53 -9.13 2.56
CA GLY A 11 -13.02 -10.29 1.82
C GLY A 11 -12.85 -11.57 2.66
N ASP A 12 -12.45 -12.67 2.00
CA ASP A 12 -12.30 -14.01 2.61
C ASP A 12 -11.32 -14.04 3.80
N ARG A 13 -10.41 -13.06 3.86
CA ARG A 13 -9.35 -12.96 4.87
C ARG A 13 -9.63 -11.93 5.96
N ASN A 14 -10.82 -11.32 5.97
CA ASN A 14 -11.20 -10.32 6.97
C ASN A 14 -10.15 -9.20 7.08
N CYS A 15 -9.63 -8.74 5.93
CA CYS A 15 -8.60 -7.71 5.86
C CYS A 15 -9.20 -6.37 6.29
N ASN A 16 -8.54 -5.68 7.21
CA ASN A 16 -9.01 -4.42 7.83
C ASN A 16 -8.04 -3.26 7.61
N ALA A 17 -7.02 -3.47 6.77
CA ALA A 17 -6.00 -2.48 6.47
C ALA A 17 -5.35 -2.73 5.10
N PHE A 18 -4.73 -1.69 4.55
CA PHE A 18 -3.94 -1.75 3.32
C PHE A 18 -2.56 -1.14 3.51
N ILE A 19 -1.58 -1.70 2.80
CA ILE A 19 -0.28 -1.08 2.60
C ILE A 19 -0.32 -0.35 1.26
N VAL A 20 0.00 0.94 1.28
CA VAL A 20 0.12 1.77 0.10
C VAL A 20 1.61 1.92 -0.23
N ILE A 21 2.00 1.42 -1.40
CA ILE A 21 3.37 1.52 -1.90
C ILE A 21 3.32 2.26 -3.23
N VAL A 22 4.07 3.35 -3.35
CA VAL A 22 4.12 4.14 -4.57
C VAL A 22 5.54 4.08 -5.11
N ASP A 23 5.69 3.74 -6.39
CA ASP A 23 6.97 3.91 -7.06
C ASP A 23 7.21 5.39 -7.38
N ARG A 24 8.36 5.91 -6.92
CA ARG A 24 8.72 7.32 -7.08
C ARG A 24 8.87 7.73 -8.55
N TYR A 25 9.28 6.80 -9.42
CA TYR A 25 9.55 7.09 -10.82
C TYR A 25 8.27 7.04 -11.67
N SER A 26 7.58 5.91 -11.68
CA SER A 26 6.35 5.73 -12.46
C SER A 26 5.11 6.39 -11.86
N LYS A 27 5.17 6.79 -10.58
CA LYS A 27 4.01 7.27 -9.79
C LYS A 27 2.89 6.26 -9.66
N THR A 28 3.15 5.00 -10.00
CA THR A 28 2.17 3.91 -9.90
C THR A 28 2.03 3.45 -8.45
N PRO A 29 0.81 3.46 -7.90
CA PRO A 29 0.55 2.87 -6.60
C PRO A 29 0.26 1.37 -6.70
N VAL A 30 0.64 0.67 -5.63
CA VAL A 30 0.33 -0.72 -5.37
C VAL A 30 -0.35 -0.78 -4.00
N PHE A 31 -1.52 -1.43 -3.97
CA PHE A 31 -2.29 -1.65 -2.76
C PHE A 31 -2.19 -3.11 -2.34
N LEU A 32 -1.76 -3.33 -1.09
CA LEU A 32 -1.65 -4.67 -0.52
C LEU A 32 -2.63 -4.82 0.64
N PRO A 33 -3.70 -5.63 0.50
CA PRO A 33 -4.60 -5.90 1.61
C PRO A 33 -3.90 -6.75 2.66
N PHE A 34 -4.04 -6.38 3.93
CA PHE A 34 -3.55 -7.18 5.05
C PHE A 34 -4.48 -7.05 6.26
N ASN A 35 -4.30 -7.92 7.25
CA ASN A 35 -4.94 -7.76 8.54
C ASN A 35 -3.93 -7.10 9.50
N LYS A 36 -4.37 -6.10 10.27
CA LYS A 36 -3.54 -5.43 11.27
C LYS A 36 -2.96 -6.39 12.32
N ASP A 37 -3.64 -7.50 12.57
CA ASP A 37 -3.18 -8.55 13.49
C ASP A 37 -2.23 -9.56 12.83
N ASP A 38 -1.93 -9.41 11.53
CA ASP A 38 -0.97 -10.25 10.82
C ASP A 38 0.45 -10.05 11.40
N THR A 39 1.21 -11.14 11.42
CA THR A 39 2.61 -11.09 11.87
C THR A 39 3.49 -10.27 10.93
N ALA A 40 4.52 -9.63 11.48
CA ALA A 40 5.51 -8.90 10.70
C ALA A 40 6.16 -9.76 9.60
N MET A 41 6.33 -11.07 9.85
CA MET A 41 6.83 -12.03 8.87
C MET A 41 5.87 -12.18 7.68
N TYR A 42 4.58 -12.36 7.97
CA TYR A 42 3.56 -12.48 6.92
C TYR A 42 3.52 -11.20 6.06
N THR A 43 3.51 -10.03 6.69
CA THR A 43 3.49 -8.77 5.96
C THR A 43 4.74 -8.57 5.11
N SER A 44 5.91 -8.97 5.62
CA SER A 44 7.16 -8.91 4.85
C SER A 44 7.12 -9.81 3.61
N LEU A 45 6.58 -11.03 3.75
CA LEU A 45 6.38 -11.96 2.63
C LEU A 45 5.36 -11.43 1.62
N LEU A 46 4.30 -10.78 2.08
CA LEU A 46 3.30 -10.17 1.22
C LEU A 46 3.95 -9.09 0.33
N ILE A 47 4.74 -8.19 0.91
CA ILE A 47 5.45 -7.15 0.15
C ILE A 47 6.46 -7.78 -0.82
N TRP A 48 7.22 -8.78 -0.37
CA TRP A 48 8.16 -9.49 -1.24
C TRP A 48 7.48 -10.10 -2.46
N ASN A 49 6.41 -10.86 -2.23
CA ASN A 49 5.72 -11.62 -3.28
C ASN A 49 4.90 -10.76 -4.23
N ARG A 50 4.50 -9.54 -3.83
CA ARG A 50 3.62 -8.68 -4.63
C ARG A 50 4.31 -7.45 -5.20
N VAL A 51 5.38 -6.97 -4.56
CA VAL A 51 6.11 -5.79 -5.02
C VAL A 51 7.44 -6.24 -5.58
N ILE A 52 8.33 -6.77 -4.74
CA ILE A 52 9.72 -7.09 -5.13
C ILE A 52 9.81 -8.17 -6.22
N SER A 53 8.83 -9.07 -6.32
CA SER A 53 8.75 -10.06 -7.41
C SER A 53 8.36 -9.45 -8.77
N HIS A 54 7.55 -8.39 -8.76
CA HIS A 54 6.97 -7.76 -9.94
C HIS A 54 7.76 -6.51 -10.37
N THR A 55 8.38 -5.82 -9.41
CA THR A 55 9.28 -4.70 -9.63
C THR A 55 10.72 -5.17 -9.53
N CYS A 56 11.64 -4.61 -10.31
CA CYS A 56 13.08 -4.82 -10.08
C CYS A 56 13.47 -4.45 -8.64
N VAL A 57 14.62 -4.96 -8.17
CA VAL A 57 15.17 -4.63 -6.85
C VAL A 57 15.25 -3.11 -6.66
N LEU A 58 14.52 -2.60 -5.67
CA LEU A 58 14.48 -1.18 -5.34
C LEU A 58 15.85 -0.72 -4.84
N LYS A 59 16.32 0.43 -5.32
CA LYS A 59 17.58 1.03 -4.83
C LYS A 59 17.42 1.64 -3.44
N ASN A 60 16.30 2.33 -3.22
CA ASN A 60 15.97 2.99 -1.96
C ASN A 60 14.48 2.77 -1.67
N MET A 61 14.17 2.47 -0.41
CA MET A 61 12.81 2.34 0.09
C MET A 61 12.61 3.33 1.24
N ILE A 62 11.61 4.20 1.09
CA ILE A 62 11.24 5.16 2.14
C ILE A 62 9.98 4.65 2.83
N SER A 63 10.11 4.41 4.13
CA SER A 63 9.07 3.84 4.98
C SER A 63 8.87 4.64 6.25
N ASP A 64 7.67 4.61 6.78
CA ASP A 64 7.40 5.05 8.14
C ASP A 64 8.09 4.17 9.18
N ARG A 65 8.20 4.70 10.39
CA ARG A 65 8.96 4.14 11.51
C ARG A 65 8.29 2.94 12.20
N ASP A 66 7.38 2.26 11.50
CA ASP A 66 6.62 1.13 12.01
C ASP A 66 7.55 0.00 12.48
N PRO A 67 7.27 -0.65 13.63
CA PRO A 67 8.07 -1.76 14.14
C PRO A 67 8.24 -2.91 13.15
N THR A 68 7.26 -3.14 12.29
CA THR A 68 7.28 -4.17 11.24
C THR A 68 8.45 -3.96 10.28
N PHE A 69 8.66 -2.72 9.86
CA PHE A 69 9.73 -2.31 8.95
C PHE A 69 11.08 -2.09 9.64
N LYS A 70 11.11 -2.16 10.97
CA LYS A 70 12.34 -2.18 11.77
C LYS A 70 12.72 -3.58 12.23
N SER A 71 11.99 -4.61 11.82
CA SER A 71 12.29 -5.98 12.21
C SER A 71 13.65 -6.43 11.68
N VAL A 72 14.30 -7.34 12.41
CA VAL A 72 15.59 -7.93 12.01
C VAL A 72 15.46 -8.64 10.65
N LEU A 73 14.31 -9.29 10.42
CA LEU A 73 13.99 -9.92 9.14
C LEU A 73 14.01 -8.90 8.00
N TRP A 74 13.30 -7.78 8.16
CA TRP A 74 13.20 -6.74 7.13
C TRP A 74 14.57 -6.12 6.82
N THR A 75 15.34 -5.81 7.85
CA THR A 75 16.68 -5.22 7.72
C THR A 75 17.63 -6.16 6.99
N ASN A 76 17.67 -7.44 7.39
CA ASN A 76 18.53 -8.45 6.75
C ASN A 76 18.12 -8.72 5.30
N LEU A 77 16.83 -8.76 5.01
CA LEU A 77 16.30 -8.96 3.65
C LEU A 77 16.78 -7.85 2.71
N HIS A 78 16.65 -6.59 3.11
CA HIS A 78 17.08 -5.47 2.27
C HIS A 78 18.60 -5.33 2.18
N MET A 79 19.34 -5.70 3.24
CA MET A 79 20.80 -5.81 3.18
C MET A 79 21.26 -6.82 2.13
N LEU A 80 20.61 -7.99 2.05
CA LEU A 80 20.90 -9.01 1.03
C LEU A 80 20.53 -8.56 -0.39
N LEU A 81 19.45 -7.78 -0.53
CA LEU A 81 19.05 -7.19 -1.80
C LEU A 81 19.95 -6.02 -2.25
N GLY A 82 20.76 -5.45 -1.35
CA GLY A 82 21.48 -4.21 -1.62
C GLY A 82 20.57 -2.97 -1.70
N THR A 83 19.37 -3.03 -1.11
CA THR A 83 18.43 -1.92 -1.02
C THR A 83 18.72 -1.10 0.23
N THR A 84 18.78 0.23 0.12
CA THR A 84 18.83 1.11 1.28
C THR A 84 17.42 1.36 1.81
N ILE A 85 17.21 1.16 3.12
CA ILE A 85 15.97 1.55 3.79
C ILE A 85 16.20 2.91 4.45
N SER A 86 15.37 3.88 4.09
CA SER A 86 15.32 5.19 4.74
C SER A 86 14.01 5.30 5.51
N PHE A 87 14.08 5.75 6.77
CA PHE A 87 12.86 6.01 7.53
C PHE A 87 12.45 7.48 7.40
N SER A 88 11.18 7.73 7.11
CA SER A 88 10.63 9.08 7.16
C SER A 88 10.84 9.68 8.55
N ILE A 89 11.14 10.98 8.60
CA ILE A 89 11.10 11.78 9.82
C ILE A 89 9.74 12.45 9.79
N ALA A 90 8.95 12.33 10.86
CA ALA A 90 7.71 13.06 10.98
C ALA A 90 8.00 14.56 10.70
N TYR A 91 7.39 15.10 9.64
CA TYR A 91 7.58 16.47 9.16
C TYR A 91 8.97 16.82 8.59
N HIS A 92 9.32 16.35 7.39
CA HIS A 92 10.40 16.98 6.61
C HIS A 92 9.98 17.31 5.16
N PRO A 93 9.25 18.43 4.95
CA PRO A 93 8.60 18.79 3.69
C PRO A 93 9.53 19.56 2.74
N TRP A 94 10.71 19.02 2.42
CA TRP A 94 11.65 19.73 1.54
C TRP A 94 11.93 19.02 0.20
N THR A 95 11.50 17.77 0.05
CA THR A 95 11.67 17.04 -1.23
C THR A 95 10.62 15.93 -1.47
N ASP A 96 9.84 15.53 -0.46
CA ASP A 96 8.88 14.40 -0.52
C ASP A 96 7.39 14.80 -0.61
N GLY A 97 7.08 16.10 -0.70
CA GLY A 97 5.69 16.57 -0.65
C GLY A 97 4.80 16.05 -1.79
N LEU A 98 5.36 15.62 -2.93
CA LEU A 98 4.58 15.03 -4.01
C LEU A 98 4.18 13.58 -3.69
N GLU A 99 5.09 12.79 -3.14
CA GLU A 99 4.79 11.40 -2.76
C GLU A 99 3.88 11.33 -1.55
N GLU A 100 4.06 12.23 -0.58
CA GLU A 100 3.14 12.40 0.53
C GLU A 100 1.73 12.79 0.04
N ARG A 101 1.61 13.71 -0.92
CA ARG A 101 0.31 14.07 -1.53
C ARG A 101 -0.34 12.92 -2.27
N ILE A 102 0.45 12.14 -3.02
CA ILE A 102 -0.07 10.96 -3.74
C ILE A 102 -0.61 9.95 -2.71
N ILE A 103 0.20 9.60 -1.71
CA ILE A 103 -0.21 8.66 -0.67
C ILE A 103 -1.48 9.18 0.02
N GLN A 104 -1.51 10.43 0.48
CA GLN A 104 -2.69 11.04 1.11
C GLN A 104 -3.96 10.97 0.23
N THR A 105 -3.83 11.29 -1.06
CA THR A 105 -4.94 11.20 -2.02
C THR A 105 -5.46 9.77 -2.10
N LEU A 106 -4.55 8.79 -2.17
CA LEU A 106 -4.90 7.38 -2.24
C LEU A 106 -5.51 6.87 -0.93
N GLU A 107 -5.01 7.31 0.23
CA GLU A 107 -5.61 6.98 1.52
C GLU A 107 -7.04 7.50 1.62
N GLU A 108 -7.25 8.74 1.21
CA GLU A 108 -8.57 9.37 1.23
C GLU A 108 -9.53 8.65 0.29
N MET A 109 -9.05 8.25 -0.90
CA MET A 109 -9.80 7.41 -1.82
C MET A 109 -10.19 6.09 -1.15
N ILE A 110 -9.23 5.33 -0.59
CA ILE A 110 -9.50 4.06 0.10
C ILE A 110 -10.54 4.25 1.23
N ARG A 111 -10.39 5.28 2.05
CA ARG A 111 -11.31 5.58 3.16
C ARG A 111 -12.72 5.88 2.65
N ARG A 112 -12.86 6.66 1.58
CA ARG A 112 -14.17 6.96 0.98
C ARG A 112 -14.80 5.70 0.41
N PHE A 113 -14.07 4.93 -0.40
CA PHE A 113 -14.58 3.69 -0.98
C PHE A 113 -15.00 2.67 0.09
N SER A 114 -14.24 2.58 1.18
CA SER A 114 -14.57 1.68 2.28
C SER A 114 -15.69 2.17 3.20
N ALA A 115 -15.89 3.49 3.33
CA ALA A 115 -16.94 4.06 4.17
C ALA A 115 -18.32 4.05 3.50
N TYR A 116 -18.37 4.17 2.18
CA TYR A 116 -19.63 4.16 1.44
C TYR A 116 -20.20 2.77 1.19
N ASP A 117 -19.51 1.70 1.63
CA ASP A 117 -19.86 0.29 1.35
C ASP A 117 -20.41 0.14 -0.07
N LEU A 118 -19.65 0.66 -1.04
CA LEU A 118 -20.06 0.71 -2.43
C LEU A 118 -20.21 -0.73 -2.92
N GLU A 119 -21.43 -1.25 -2.86
CA GLU A 119 -21.85 -2.48 -3.50
C GLU A 119 -22.05 -2.17 -4.98
N LEU A 120 -21.03 -2.48 -5.79
CA LEU A 120 -21.17 -2.46 -7.24
C LEU A 120 -21.59 -3.85 -7.69
N GLU A 121 -22.75 -3.98 -8.31
CA GLU A 121 -23.15 -5.23 -8.96
C GLU A 121 -22.69 -5.22 -10.43
N ASP A 122 -21.89 -6.20 -10.83
CA ASP A 122 -21.64 -6.42 -12.26
C ASP A 122 -22.90 -6.96 -12.95
N SER A 123 -22.94 -6.82 -14.27
CA SER A 123 -23.89 -7.50 -15.17
C SER A 123 -23.95 -9.03 -15.00
N ASP A 124 -22.90 -9.62 -14.42
CA ASP A 124 -22.80 -11.05 -14.07
C ASP A 124 -23.29 -11.39 -12.64
N GLY A 125 -23.79 -10.40 -11.88
CA GLY A 125 -24.36 -10.60 -10.54
C GLY A 125 -23.34 -10.71 -9.40
N PHE A 126 -22.09 -10.29 -9.61
CA PHE A 126 -21.09 -10.20 -8.54
C PHE A 126 -21.21 -8.85 -7.83
N THR A 127 -21.41 -8.89 -6.50
CA THR A 127 -21.33 -7.71 -5.64
C THR A 127 -19.88 -7.46 -5.25
N TYR A 128 -19.30 -6.39 -5.77
CA TYR A 128 -18.02 -5.90 -5.32
C TYR A 128 -18.24 -5.05 -4.07
N VAL A 129 -17.64 -5.47 -2.97
CA VAL A 129 -17.60 -4.73 -1.69
C VAL A 129 -16.33 -3.89 -1.69
N GLY A 130 -16.29 -2.71 -1.08
CA GLY A 130 -15.19 -1.73 -1.20
C GLY A 130 -13.76 -2.30 -1.20
N TYR A 131 -13.47 -3.39 -0.47
CA TYR A 131 -12.22 -4.17 -0.52
C TYR A 131 -11.83 -4.72 -1.91
N THR A 132 -12.76 -5.27 -2.68
CA THR A 132 -12.49 -5.88 -4.00
C THR A 132 -12.25 -4.83 -5.09
N LEU A 133 -12.72 -3.60 -4.87
CA LEU A 133 -12.57 -2.48 -5.80
C LEU A 133 -11.22 -1.75 -5.65
N ILE A 134 -10.45 -2.04 -4.60
CA ILE A 134 -9.19 -1.33 -4.33
C ILE A 134 -8.12 -1.59 -5.42
N PRO A 135 -7.97 -2.81 -5.99
CA PRO A 135 -7.12 -3.00 -7.17
C PRO A 135 -7.56 -2.16 -8.37
N GLU A 136 -8.87 -2.01 -8.59
CA GLU A 136 -9.43 -1.16 -9.66
C GLU A 136 -9.18 0.32 -9.38
N LEU A 137 -9.16 0.72 -8.12
CA LEU A 137 -8.76 2.07 -7.70
C LEU A 137 -7.33 2.40 -8.13
N GLY A 138 -6.43 1.42 -8.07
CA GLY A 138 -5.06 1.56 -8.59
C GLY A 138 -5.05 1.77 -10.09
N LEU A 139 -5.87 1.02 -10.83
CA LEU A 139 -6.01 1.20 -12.28
C LEU A 139 -6.63 2.57 -12.63
N ALA A 140 -7.68 2.98 -11.93
CA ALA A 140 -8.34 4.27 -12.11
C ALA A 140 -7.37 5.42 -11.84
N TYR A 141 -6.58 5.34 -10.75
CA TYR A 141 -5.56 6.33 -10.46
C TYR A 141 -4.49 6.38 -11.56
N ASN A 142 -3.96 5.22 -11.98
CA ASN A 142 -2.92 5.14 -13.02
C ASN A 142 -3.37 5.62 -14.41
N THR A 143 -4.67 5.59 -14.69
CA THR A 143 -5.25 6.03 -15.97
C THR A 143 -5.75 7.47 -15.93
N TYR A 144 -5.83 8.07 -14.73
CA TYR A 144 -6.22 9.45 -14.55
C TYR A 144 -5.06 10.39 -14.88
N ILE A 145 -5.36 11.50 -15.56
CA ILE A 145 -4.38 12.54 -15.84
C ILE A 145 -4.17 13.36 -14.56
N HIS A 146 -3.00 13.21 -13.95
CA HIS A 146 -2.60 14.03 -12.81
C HIS A 146 -2.14 15.41 -13.33
N ASP A 147 -2.95 16.45 -13.09
CA ASP A 147 -2.63 17.87 -13.38
C ASP A 147 -1.58 18.45 -12.42
#